data_AF-A0A2N2Z2C9-F1
#
_entry.id   AF-A0A2N2Z2C9-F1
#
_cell.length_a   1.000
_cell.length_b   1.000
_cell.length_c   1.000
_cell.angle_alpha   90.00
_cell.angle_beta   90.00
_cell.angle_gamma   90.00
#
_symmetry.space_group_name_H-M   'P 1'
#
loop_
_entity.id
_entity.type
_entity.pdbx_description
1 polymer ?
#
loop_
_entity_poly.entity_id
_entity_poly.type
_entity_poly.pdbx_seq_one_letter_code
_entity_poly.pdbx_strand_id
1 'polypeptide(L)'
;RDSLPLMFSHDRKVSEEVDFLAWKEKSVTSDLTGAQWTYSDRTAPVTIKMPMFVSYKADLKIKLPEAYIIPQEQIETVALLDVHGIRYQKLEKDTQFEVETYRFINPKWSQYPYEGRFTLAIDYTVQKEKVDFRKGDIIVYTSQPKAKIIAHMLEPKSPTSLVSWGFYNNWARPSTEFWIRLNYMEVKGREMLAKDPALKAEFEQKKASDPAFAKDPNAILQYFMGKVRQNVEPNVNRYPVARLL
;
A
#
# COMPACT_ATOMS: atom_id res chain seq x y z
N ARG A 1 16.23 2.57 -20.24
CA ARG A 1 15.59 1.53 -19.38
C ARG A 1 14.25 2.10 -18.99
N ASP A 2 13.20 1.64 -19.67
CA ASP A 2 11.91 2.30 -19.71
C ASP A 2 11.10 1.99 -18.44
N SER A 3 10.36 2.98 -17.96
CA SER A 3 9.46 2.82 -16.82
C SER A 3 8.27 1.93 -17.18
N LEU A 4 7.94 0.95 -16.34
CA LEU A 4 6.79 0.07 -16.50
C LEU A 4 5.51 0.77 -15.96
N PRO A 5 4.44 0.92 -16.75
CA PRO A 5 3.16 1.36 -16.23
C PRO A 5 2.50 0.25 -15.40
N LEU A 6 2.03 0.59 -14.21
CA LEU A 6 1.34 -0.33 -13.28
C LEU A 6 -0.15 -0.01 -13.11
N MET A 7 -0.58 1.16 -13.55
CA MET A 7 -1.97 1.58 -13.46
C MET A 7 -2.34 2.45 -14.65
N PHE A 8 -3.54 2.22 -15.18
CA PHE A 8 -4.12 2.98 -16.28
C PHE A 8 -5.50 3.49 -15.89
N SER A 9 -5.86 4.67 -16.35
CA SER A 9 -7.25 5.16 -16.33
C SER A 9 -7.71 5.55 -17.72
N HIS A 10 -9.01 5.41 -17.97
CA HIS A 10 -9.63 5.94 -19.17
C HIS A 10 -9.52 7.47 -19.16
N ASP A 11 -8.86 8.04 -20.17
CA ASP A 11 -8.86 9.50 -20.36
C ASP A 11 -10.04 9.96 -21.23
N ARG A 12 -10.84 8.99 -21.74
CA ARG A 12 -12.07 9.19 -22.52
C ARG A 12 -11.90 10.08 -23.76
N LYS A 13 -10.69 10.16 -24.31
CA LYS A 13 -10.38 10.97 -25.50
C LYS A 13 -10.75 10.29 -26.80
N VAL A 14 -10.66 8.96 -26.85
CA VAL A 14 -10.98 8.15 -28.04
C VAL A 14 -11.99 7.10 -27.65
N SER A 15 -13.04 6.99 -28.46
CA SER A 15 -14.07 5.96 -28.33
C SER A 15 -14.35 5.33 -29.68
N GLU A 16 -14.75 4.06 -29.64
CA GLU A 16 -15.29 3.33 -30.78
C GLU A 16 -16.76 3.02 -30.50
N GLU A 17 -17.62 3.10 -31.51
CA GLU A 17 -19.00 2.64 -31.36
C GLU A 17 -19.03 1.11 -31.37
N VAL A 18 -19.67 0.53 -30.35
CA VAL A 18 -19.86 -0.92 -30.24
C VAL A 18 -21.34 -1.27 -30.15
N ASP A 19 -21.66 -2.47 -30.63
CA ASP A 19 -22.96 -3.09 -30.40
C ASP A 19 -23.01 -3.70 -29.01
N PHE A 20 -23.78 -3.08 -28.11
CA PHE A 20 -24.07 -3.63 -26.80
C PHE A 20 -25.38 -4.41 -26.84
N LEU A 21 -25.27 -5.74 -26.73
CA LEU A 21 -26.44 -6.63 -26.68
C LEU A 21 -27.08 -6.54 -25.29
N ALA A 22 -28.36 -6.19 -25.27
CA ALA A 22 -29.14 -6.00 -24.05
C ALA A 22 -30.56 -6.53 -24.22
N TRP A 23 -31.37 -6.31 -23.20
CA TRP A 23 -32.81 -6.53 -23.21
C TRP A 23 -33.51 -5.22 -22.91
N LYS A 24 -34.69 -5.00 -23.51
CA LYS A 24 -35.50 -3.82 -23.19
C LYS A 24 -35.89 -3.81 -21.71
N GLU A 25 -35.94 -2.63 -21.13
CA GLU A 25 -36.46 -2.45 -19.78
C GLU A 25 -38.00 -2.51 -19.78
N LYS A 26 -38.55 -3.17 -18.76
CA LYS A 26 -39.99 -3.25 -18.52
C LYS A 26 -40.27 -2.93 -17.07
N SER A 27 -41.15 -1.95 -16.84
CA SER A 27 -41.60 -1.59 -15.50
C SER A 27 -42.94 -2.25 -15.19
N VAL A 28 -43.05 -2.91 -14.05
CA VAL A 28 -44.28 -3.53 -13.56
C VAL A 28 -44.44 -3.29 -12.06
N THR A 29 -45.66 -3.46 -11.55
CA THR A 29 -45.90 -3.57 -10.11
C THR A 29 -45.62 -5.00 -9.68
N SER A 30 -44.74 -5.17 -8.70
CA SER A 30 -44.40 -6.45 -8.09
C SER A 30 -45.63 -7.08 -7.44
N ASP A 31 -45.94 -8.32 -7.80
CA ASP A 31 -46.98 -9.13 -7.16
C ASP A 31 -46.55 -9.65 -5.78
N LEU A 32 -45.24 -9.75 -5.54
CA LEU A 32 -44.67 -10.15 -4.26
C LEU A 32 -44.71 -9.01 -3.23
N THR A 33 -44.44 -7.78 -3.64
CA THR A 33 -44.19 -6.65 -2.71
C THR A 33 -45.07 -5.43 -2.94
N GLY A 34 -45.82 -5.36 -4.05
CA GLY A 34 -46.60 -4.18 -4.44
C GLY A 34 -45.76 -3.00 -4.94
N ALA A 35 -44.43 -3.10 -4.96
CA ALA A 35 -43.55 -2.03 -5.39
C ALA A 35 -43.49 -1.90 -6.93
N GLN A 36 -43.34 -0.69 -7.45
CA GLN A 36 -42.92 -0.50 -8.84
C GLN A 36 -41.47 -0.95 -9.00
N TRP A 37 -41.19 -1.78 -9.99
CA TRP A 37 -39.81 -2.17 -10.33
C TRP A 37 -39.62 -2.29 -11.83
N THR A 38 -38.41 -2.00 -12.28
CA THR A 38 -37.97 -2.13 -13.67
C THR A 38 -36.99 -3.29 -13.78
N TYR A 39 -37.21 -4.17 -14.75
CA TYR A 39 -36.32 -5.29 -15.02
C TYR A 39 -36.03 -5.44 -16.52
N SER A 40 -34.97 -6.17 -16.84
CA SER A 40 -34.59 -6.52 -18.22
C SER A 40 -35.50 -7.63 -18.76
N ASP A 41 -36.34 -7.33 -19.76
CA ASP A 41 -37.25 -8.30 -20.37
C ASP A 41 -36.48 -9.26 -21.29
N ARG A 42 -36.22 -10.48 -20.77
CA ARG A 42 -35.44 -11.52 -21.47
C ARG A 42 -36.05 -11.97 -22.80
N THR A 43 -37.31 -11.64 -23.08
CA THR A 43 -38.00 -11.96 -24.34
C THR A 43 -37.86 -10.88 -25.42
N ALA A 44 -37.35 -9.69 -25.05
CA ALA A 44 -37.21 -8.54 -25.93
C ALA A 44 -35.74 -8.13 -26.08
N PRO A 45 -34.90 -8.91 -26.78
CA PRO A 45 -33.51 -8.54 -27.04
C PRO A 45 -33.44 -7.25 -27.87
N VAL A 46 -32.43 -6.43 -27.59
CA VAL A 46 -32.15 -5.18 -28.29
C VAL A 46 -30.65 -4.98 -28.41
N THR A 47 -30.21 -4.42 -29.53
CA THR A 47 -28.84 -3.98 -29.72
C THR A 47 -28.78 -2.46 -29.56
N ILE A 48 -27.95 -2.00 -28.63
CA ILE A 48 -27.75 -0.58 -28.35
C ILE A 48 -26.36 -0.19 -28.86
N LYS A 49 -26.31 0.81 -29.75
CA LYS A 49 -25.04 1.44 -30.13
C LYS A 49 -24.59 2.35 -29.01
N MET A 50 -23.38 2.13 -28.49
CA MET A 50 -22.81 2.99 -27.45
C MET A 50 -21.30 3.16 -27.59
N PRO A 51 -20.74 4.30 -27.13
CA PRO A 51 -19.31 4.53 -27.19
C PRO A 51 -18.57 3.68 -26.15
N MET A 52 -17.62 2.86 -26.60
CA MET A 52 -16.62 2.22 -25.76
C MET A 52 -15.32 3.03 -25.82
N PHE A 53 -14.92 3.62 -24.69
CA PHE A 53 -13.66 4.37 -24.63
C PHE A 53 -12.47 3.43 -24.68
N VAL A 54 -11.60 3.61 -25.68
CA VAL A 54 -10.41 2.74 -25.91
C VAL A 54 -9.09 3.44 -25.59
N SER A 55 -9.12 4.73 -25.23
CA SER A 55 -7.92 5.47 -24.83
C SER A 55 -7.69 5.42 -23.32
N TYR A 56 -6.43 5.20 -22.96
CA TYR A 56 -5.95 5.10 -21.60
C TYR A 56 -4.69 5.94 -21.38
N LYS A 57 -4.56 6.51 -20.19
CA LYS A 57 -3.32 7.12 -19.72
C LYS A 57 -2.73 6.29 -18.59
N ALA A 58 -1.39 6.22 -18.53
CA ALA A 58 -0.70 5.57 -17.43
C ALA A 58 -0.63 6.54 -16.23
N ASP A 59 -1.26 6.17 -15.12
CA ASP A 59 -1.33 6.97 -13.89
C ASP A 59 -0.18 6.68 -12.92
N LEU A 60 0.36 5.46 -12.99
CA LEU A 60 1.51 5.06 -12.19
C LEU A 60 2.54 4.38 -13.08
N LYS A 61 3.77 4.89 -13.04
CA LYS A 61 4.93 4.29 -13.70
C LYS A 61 6.02 4.05 -12.68
N ILE A 62 6.65 2.88 -12.75
CA ILE A 62 7.79 2.54 -11.90
C ILE A 62 9.02 2.23 -12.76
N LYS A 63 10.20 2.56 -12.27
CA LYS A 63 11.44 2.02 -12.84
C LYS A 63 11.66 0.63 -12.24
N LEU A 64 11.70 -0.41 -13.07
CA LEU A 64 11.99 -1.75 -12.58
C LEU A 64 13.42 -1.80 -12.01
N PRO A 65 13.61 -2.37 -10.81
CA PRO A 65 14.94 -2.67 -10.28
C PRO A 65 15.56 -3.84 -11.05
N GLU A 66 16.86 -4.09 -10.89
CA GLU A 66 17.49 -5.32 -11.36
C GLU A 66 16.87 -6.55 -10.69
N ALA A 67 16.64 -6.48 -9.39
CA ALA A 67 15.99 -7.53 -8.62
C ALA A 67 15.24 -6.99 -7.41
N TYR A 68 14.35 -7.81 -6.87
CA TYR A 68 13.78 -7.63 -5.53
C TYR A 68 14.45 -8.61 -4.57
N ILE A 69 14.75 -8.17 -3.35
CA ILE A 69 15.22 -9.05 -2.27
C ILE A 69 14.11 -9.16 -1.24
N ILE A 70 13.70 -10.40 -0.94
CA ILE A 70 12.55 -10.70 -0.08
C ILE A 70 13.04 -11.58 1.08
N PRO A 71 12.82 -11.17 2.35
CA PRO A 71 13.15 -12.00 3.49
C PRO A 71 12.39 -13.33 3.47
N GLN A 72 13.05 -14.42 3.83
CA GLN A 72 12.48 -15.77 3.77
C GLN A 72 11.24 -15.96 4.66
N GLU A 73 11.07 -15.10 5.68
CA GLU A 73 9.93 -15.09 6.59
C GLU A 73 8.64 -14.60 5.91
N GLN A 74 8.72 -13.99 4.72
CA GLN A 74 7.54 -13.60 3.94
C GLN A 74 6.95 -14.80 3.19
N ILE A 75 6.57 -15.83 3.95
CA ILE A 75 6.19 -17.17 3.45
C ILE A 75 5.04 -17.10 2.43
N GLU A 76 4.02 -16.27 2.69
CA GLU A 76 2.90 -16.10 1.75
C GLU A 76 3.36 -15.50 0.40
N THR A 77 4.30 -14.56 0.42
CA THR A 77 4.89 -13.99 -0.79
C THR A 77 5.66 -15.04 -1.57
N VAL A 78 6.46 -15.87 -0.89
CA VAL A 78 7.20 -16.98 -1.53
C VAL A 78 6.23 -17.97 -2.17
N ALA A 79 5.17 -18.37 -1.45
CA ALA A 79 4.17 -19.28 -1.98
C ALA A 79 3.46 -18.72 -3.22
N LEU A 80 3.17 -17.41 -3.27
CA LEU A 80 2.58 -16.78 -4.44
C LEU A 80 3.55 -16.70 -5.63
N LEU A 81 4.85 -16.48 -5.37
CA LEU A 81 5.87 -16.57 -6.41
C LEU A 81 5.88 -17.97 -7.04
N ASP A 82 5.79 -19.02 -6.21
CA ASP A 82 5.74 -20.41 -6.66
C ASP A 82 4.48 -20.72 -7.48
N VAL A 83 3.29 -20.30 -7.03
CA VAL A 83 2.03 -20.47 -7.78
C VAL A 83 2.11 -19.80 -9.14
N HIS A 84 2.69 -18.60 -9.21
CA HIS A 84 2.91 -17.91 -10.46
C HIS A 84 4.09 -18.46 -11.26
N GLY A 85 4.84 -19.44 -10.75
CA GLY A 85 6.05 -20.01 -11.36
C GLY A 85 7.14 -18.97 -11.62
N ILE A 86 7.28 -17.99 -10.74
CA ILE A 86 8.30 -16.94 -10.80
C ILE A 86 9.61 -17.52 -10.25
N ARG A 87 10.70 -17.35 -11.00
CA ARG A 87 12.00 -17.88 -10.59
C ARG A 87 12.68 -16.92 -9.62
N TYR A 88 13.32 -17.48 -8.60
CA TYR A 88 14.15 -16.76 -7.64
C TYR A 88 15.35 -17.60 -7.20
N GLN A 89 16.35 -16.95 -6.62
CA GLN A 89 17.54 -17.59 -6.04
C GLN A 89 17.54 -17.39 -4.52
N LYS A 90 17.99 -18.37 -3.74
CA LYS A 90 18.19 -18.21 -2.31
C LYS A 90 19.59 -17.71 -2.03
N LEU A 91 19.74 -16.86 -1.03
CA LEU A 91 21.05 -16.45 -0.53
C LEU A 91 21.70 -17.63 0.21
N GLU A 92 22.92 -17.99 -0.21
CA GLU A 92 23.67 -19.10 0.39
C GLU A 92 24.34 -18.72 1.73
N LYS A 93 24.46 -17.42 1.99
CA LYS A 93 25.06 -16.85 3.21
C LYS A 93 24.48 -15.46 3.49
N ASP A 94 24.60 -15.03 4.73
CA ASP A 94 24.31 -13.65 5.13
C ASP A 94 25.11 -12.68 4.24
N THR A 95 24.41 -11.71 3.66
CA THR A 95 24.98 -10.78 2.67
C THR A 95 24.37 -9.41 2.85
N GLN A 96 25.21 -8.38 2.83
CA GLN A 96 24.77 -6.99 2.87
C GLN A 96 24.66 -6.44 1.44
N PHE A 97 23.55 -5.75 1.15
CA PHE A 97 23.34 -5.07 -0.13
C PHE A 97 23.03 -3.58 0.08
N GLU A 98 23.46 -2.75 -0.85
CA GLU A 98 22.94 -1.39 -1.00
C GLU A 98 21.67 -1.45 -1.86
N VAL A 99 20.54 -1.03 -1.29
CA VAL A 99 19.21 -1.22 -1.87
C VAL A 99 18.35 0.02 -1.72
N GLU A 100 17.29 0.10 -2.52
CA GLU A 100 16.15 0.97 -2.25
C GLU A 100 15.08 0.24 -1.44
N THR A 101 14.59 0.85 -0.36
CA THR A 101 13.44 0.38 0.42
C THR A 101 12.33 1.41 0.42
N TYR A 102 11.12 0.97 0.78
CA TYR A 102 9.97 1.86 0.95
C TYR A 102 9.65 2.01 2.43
N ARG A 103 9.34 3.23 2.86
CA ARG A 103 8.72 3.50 4.15
C ARG A 103 7.29 3.97 3.98
N PHE A 104 6.34 3.23 4.54
CA PHE A 104 4.94 3.55 4.48
C PHE A 104 4.61 4.84 5.22
N ILE A 105 3.73 5.63 4.61
CA ILE A 105 3.20 6.89 5.10
C ILE A 105 1.69 6.80 5.04
N ASN A 106 1.01 7.32 6.06
CA ASN A 106 -0.46 7.37 6.14
C ASN A 106 -1.14 6.02 5.84
N PRO A 107 -0.74 4.90 6.47
CA PRO A 107 -1.42 3.62 6.26
C PRO A 107 -2.89 3.71 6.66
N LYS A 108 -3.78 3.23 5.78
CA LYS A 108 -5.23 3.20 5.96
C LYS A 108 -5.74 1.81 5.65
N TRP A 109 -6.27 1.15 6.66
CA TRP A 109 -6.91 -0.15 6.52
C TRP A 109 -8.37 0.00 6.09
N SER A 110 -8.90 -0.98 5.36
CA SER A 110 -10.34 -1.07 5.15
C SER A 110 -11.08 -1.25 6.48
N GLN A 111 -12.32 -0.76 6.54
CA GLN A 111 -13.16 -0.94 7.72
C GLN A 111 -13.67 -2.39 7.85
N TYR A 112 -13.85 -3.07 6.71
CA TYR A 112 -14.36 -4.44 6.64
C TYR A 112 -13.40 -5.33 5.86
N PRO A 113 -13.36 -6.64 6.16
CA PRO A 113 -12.57 -7.56 5.38
C PRO A 113 -13.15 -7.72 3.97
N TYR A 114 -12.28 -7.90 2.99
CA TYR A 114 -12.59 -8.25 1.62
C TYR A 114 -11.85 -9.56 1.30
N GLU A 115 -12.59 -10.60 0.91
CA GLU A 115 -12.03 -11.94 0.66
C GLU A 115 -11.13 -12.46 1.81
N GLY A 116 -11.52 -12.16 3.05
CA GLY A 116 -10.80 -12.60 4.25
C GLY A 116 -9.57 -11.77 4.65
N ARG A 117 -9.27 -10.65 3.95
CA ARG A 117 -8.16 -9.74 4.29
C ARG A 117 -8.65 -8.32 4.50
N PHE A 118 -7.95 -7.56 5.34
CA PHE A 118 -8.13 -6.11 5.42
C PHE A 118 -7.17 -5.44 4.44
N THR A 119 -7.71 -4.73 3.45
CA THR A 119 -6.88 -4.06 2.45
C THR A 119 -6.17 -2.87 3.07
N LEU A 120 -5.01 -2.51 2.52
CA LEU A 120 -4.15 -1.47 3.05
C LEU A 120 -3.74 -0.47 1.97
N ALA A 121 -4.23 0.75 2.10
CA ALA A 121 -3.80 1.89 1.29
C ALA A 121 -2.67 2.64 2.00
N ILE A 122 -1.61 2.95 1.26
CA ILE A 122 -0.43 3.66 1.78
C ILE A 122 0.05 4.73 0.80
N ASP A 123 0.70 5.75 1.34
CA ASP A 123 1.75 6.50 0.65
C ASP A 123 3.12 5.94 1.04
N TYR A 124 4.20 6.37 0.40
CA TYR A 124 5.54 5.99 0.82
C TYR A 124 6.61 7.02 0.48
N THR A 125 7.74 6.94 1.19
CA THR A 125 9.03 7.50 0.76
C THR A 125 9.99 6.38 0.36
N VAL A 126 10.94 6.72 -0.52
CA VAL A 126 12.01 5.82 -0.94
C VAL A 126 13.27 6.15 -0.16
N GLN A 127 13.98 5.14 0.31
CA GLN A 127 15.26 5.30 1.00
C GLN A 127 16.32 4.43 0.34
N LYS A 128 17.53 4.96 0.22
CA LYS A 128 18.72 4.18 -0.12
C LYS A 128 19.46 3.84 1.15
N GLU A 129 19.66 2.57 1.41
CA GLU A 129 20.30 2.09 2.63
C GLU A 129 21.05 0.78 2.39
N LYS A 130 22.01 0.51 3.28
CA LYS A 130 22.64 -0.81 3.36
C LYS A 130 21.80 -1.68 4.28
N VAL A 131 21.37 -2.84 3.78
CA VAL A 131 20.53 -3.77 4.52
C VAL A 131 21.22 -5.13 4.55
N ASP A 132 21.29 -5.71 5.75
CA ASP A 132 21.76 -7.07 5.96
C ASP A 132 20.63 -8.06 5.68
N PHE A 133 20.87 -8.97 4.75
CA PHE A 133 19.98 -10.09 4.43
C PHE A 133 20.61 -11.39 4.93
N ARG A 134 19.75 -12.34 5.27
CA ARG A 134 20.14 -13.61 5.87
C ARG A 134 20.26 -14.70 4.81
N LYS A 135 21.07 -15.72 5.12
CA LYS A 135 21.01 -16.99 4.40
C LYS A 135 19.56 -17.48 4.32
N GLY A 136 19.10 -17.81 3.12
CA GLY A 136 17.75 -18.28 2.84
C GLY A 136 16.81 -17.21 2.27
N ASP A 137 17.09 -15.92 2.48
CA ASP A 137 16.37 -14.82 1.81
C ASP A 137 16.48 -14.97 0.30
N ILE A 138 15.49 -14.46 -0.44
CA ILE A 138 15.39 -14.71 -1.87
C ILE A 138 15.64 -13.46 -2.70
N ILE A 139 16.33 -13.65 -3.83
CA ILE A 139 16.51 -12.65 -4.88
C ILE A 139 15.64 -13.02 -6.07
N VAL A 140 14.73 -12.12 -6.43
CA VAL A 140 13.82 -12.23 -7.58
C VAL A 140 14.27 -11.26 -8.67
N TYR A 141 15.03 -11.75 -9.65
CA TYR A 141 15.48 -10.94 -10.78
C TYR A 141 14.31 -10.52 -11.68
N THR A 142 14.33 -9.28 -12.18
CA THR A 142 13.30 -8.79 -13.12
C THR A 142 13.61 -9.13 -14.57
N SER A 143 14.80 -9.68 -14.86
CA SER A 143 15.24 -10.20 -16.17
C SER A 143 14.59 -11.55 -16.51
N GLN A 144 13.26 -11.63 -16.39
CA GLN A 144 12.48 -12.82 -16.72
C GLN A 144 11.09 -12.44 -17.29
N PRO A 145 10.42 -13.34 -18.05
CA PRO A 145 9.15 -13.02 -18.74
C PRO A 145 8.03 -12.51 -17.81
N LYS A 146 8.08 -12.87 -16.52
CA LYS A 146 7.07 -12.54 -15.52
C LYS A 146 7.30 -11.19 -14.81
N ALA A 147 8.22 -10.35 -15.31
CA ALA A 147 8.57 -9.04 -14.72
C ALA A 147 7.36 -8.16 -14.39
N LYS A 148 6.33 -8.15 -15.25
CA LYS A 148 5.11 -7.38 -15.00
C LYS A 148 4.35 -7.89 -13.78
N ILE A 149 4.16 -9.20 -13.65
CA ILE A 149 3.49 -9.82 -12.49
C ILE A 149 4.29 -9.53 -11.22
N ILE A 150 5.61 -9.68 -11.26
CA ILE A 150 6.51 -9.38 -10.15
C ILE A 150 6.32 -7.92 -9.68
N ALA A 151 6.35 -6.97 -10.61
CA ALA A 151 6.18 -5.55 -10.27
C ALA A 151 4.78 -5.24 -9.74
N HIS A 152 3.73 -5.80 -10.38
CA HIS A 152 2.36 -5.64 -9.91
C HIS A 152 2.13 -6.21 -8.50
N MET A 153 2.86 -7.27 -8.14
CA MET A 153 2.73 -7.93 -6.85
C MET A 153 3.58 -7.22 -5.77
N LEU A 154 4.80 -6.81 -6.09
CA LEU A 154 5.80 -6.35 -5.11
C LEU A 154 5.89 -4.83 -4.96
N GLU A 155 5.44 -4.03 -5.94
CA GLU A 155 5.46 -2.57 -5.83
C GLU A 155 4.28 -2.07 -4.96
N PRO A 156 4.50 -1.36 -3.83
CA PRO A 156 3.45 -1.09 -2.85
C PRO A 156 2.24 -0.28 -3.35
N LYS A 157 2.42 0.54 -4.39
CA LYS A 157 1.33 1.33 -4.99
C LYS A 157 0.68 0.68 -6.21
N SER A 158 1.09 -0.54 -6.59
CA SER A 158 0.37 -1.29 -7.62
C SER A 158 -1.06 -1.59 -7.12
N PRO A 159 -2.08 -1.47 -7.98
CA PRO A 159 -3.48 -1.74 -7.62
C PRO A 159 -3.73 -3.19 -7.19
N THR A 160 -2.84 -4.11 -7.55
CA THR A 160 -2.91 -5.54 -7.22
C THR A 160 -1.72 -5.96 -6.35
N SER A 161 -1.09 -5.02 -5.66
CA SER A 161 0.06 -5.32 -4.81
C SER A 161 -0.33 -6.17 -3.62
N LEU A 162 0.61 -6.96 -3.13
CA LEU A 162 0.43 -7.68 -1.87
C LEU A 162 0.23 -6.72 -0.69
N VAL A 163 0.78 -5.51 -0.78
CA VAL A 163 0.51 -4.43 0.18
C VAL A 163 -0.96 -4.04 0.14
N SER A 164 -1.52 -3.74 -1.03
CA SER A 164 -2.93 -3.35 -1.15
C SER A 164 -3.89 -4.45 -0.72
N TRP A 165 -3.53 -5.71 -0.96
CA TRP A 165 -4.27 -6.88 -0.50
C TRP A 165 -4.10 -7.21 0.99
N GLY A 166 -3.24 -6.50 1.72
CA GLY A 166 -3.10 -6.63 3.17
C GLY A 166 -2.12 -7.71 3.66
N PHE A 167 -1.33 -8.34 2.77
CA PHE A 167 -0.30 -9.32 3.15
C PHE A 167 0.79 -8.70 4.04
N TYR A 168 0.98 -7.39 3.94
CA TYR A 168 2.00 -6.65 4.69
C TYR A 168 1.41 -5.75 5.78
N ASN A 169 0.19 -6.04 6.26
CA ASN A 169 -0.45 -5.27 7.33
C ASN A 169 0.42 -5.13 8.58
N ASN A 170 1.16 -6.19 8.96
CA ASN A 170 2.03 -6.18 10.14
C ASN A 170 3.25 -5.25 10.00
N TRP A 171 3.57 -4.80 8.78
CA TRP A 171 4.68 -3.88 8.52
C TRP A 171 4.23 -2.41 8.51
N ALA A 172 2.92 -2.16 8.41
CA ALA A 172 2.35 -0.84 8.57
C ALA A 172 1.87 -0.65 10.01
N ARG A 173 2.24 0.46 10.64
CA ARG A 173 1.79 0.78 11.98
C ARG A 173 0.64 1.77 12.00
N PRO A 174 -0.38 1.55 12.85
CA PRO A 174 -1.37 2.58 13.11
C PRO A 174 -0.69 3.77 13.79
N SER A 175 -1.22 4.96 13.55
CA SER A 175 -0.79 6.18 14.25
C SER A 175 -1.13 6.15 15.75
N THR A 176 -2.03 5.27 16.19
CA THR A 176 -2.48 5.15 17.58
C THR A 176 -2.24 3.74 18.09
N GLU A 177 -1.07 3.51 18.69
CA GLU A 177 -0.81 2.27 19.42
C GLU A 177 -1.24 2.43 20.89
N PHE A 178 -2.20 1.61 21.32
CA PHE A 178 -3.01 1.80 22.52
C PHE A 178 -2.31 1.46 23.86
N TRP A 179 -1.07 1.00 23.84
CA TRP A 179 -0.36 0.54 25.06
C TRP A 179 0.40 1.63 25.82
N ILE A 180 0.31 2.88 25.36
CA ILE A 180 0.93 3.99 26.07
C ILE A 180 0.13 4.27 27.35
N ARG A 181 0.69 3.90 28.49
CA ARG A 181 0.21 4.42 29.77
C ARG A 181 0.56 5.90 29.82
N LEU A 182 -0.47 6.76 29.86
CA LEU A 182 -0.34 8.22 29.83
C LEU A 182 0.75 8.74 30.79
N ASN A 183 0.80 8.19 32.00
CA ASN A 183 1.80 8.54 33.00
C ASN A 183 3.25 8.27 32.58
N TYR A 184 3.51 7.20 31.81
CA TYR A 184 4.86 6.88 31.33
C TYR A 184 5.36 7.92 30.32
N MET A 185 4.53 8.25 29.32
CA MET A 185 4.94 9.21 28.29
C MET A 185 4.99 10.65 28.78
N GLU A 186 4.19 11.00 29.78
CA GLU A 186 4.28 12.31 30.43
C GLU A 186 5.64 12.49 31.14
N VAL A 187 6.07 11.49 31.91
CA VAL A 187 7.41 11.48 32.53
C VAL A 187 8.48 11.49 31.45
N LYS A 188 8.35 10.65 30.42
CA LYS A 188 9.38 10.52 29.39
C LYS A 188 9.53 11.79 28.54
N GLY A 189 8.43 12.42 28.14
CA GLY A 189 8.45 13.68 27.40
C GLY A 189 9.17 14.78 28.18
N ARG A 190 8.93 14.88 29.49
CA ARG A 190 9.64 15.83 30.38
C ARG A 190 11.13 15.55 30.45
N GLU A 191 11.54 14.29 30.62
CA GLU A 191 12.95 13.90 30.58
C GLU A 191 13.61 14.26 29.23
N MET A 192 12.92 14.03 28.12
CA MET A 192 13.43 14.33 26.78
C MET A 192 13.63 15.84 26.58
N LEU A 193 12.66 16.66 26.96
CA LEU A 193 12.77 18.13 26.90
C LEU A 193 13.87 18.68 27.82
N ALA A 194 14.10 18.05 28.98
CA ALA A 194 15.16 18.46 29.89
C ALA A 194 16.56 18.09 29.39
N LYS A 195 16.68 16.97 28.67
CA LYS A 195 17.96 16.47 28.13
C LYS A 195 18.35 17.12 26.79
N ASP A 196 17.38 17.54 25.98
CA ASP A 196 17.61 18.06 24.64
C ASP A 196 16.96 19.44 24.44
N PRO A 197 17.74 20.53 24.55
CA PRO A 197 17.25 21.89 24.32
C PRO A 197 16.75 22.14 22.89
N ALA A 198 17.28 21.44 21.89
CA ALA A 198 16.85 21.59 20.50
C ALA A 198 15.46 20.97 20.30
N LEU A 199 15.24 19.78 20.85
CA LEU A 199 13.90 19.16 20.89
C LEU A 199 12.89 20.04 21.63
N LYS A 200 13.31 20.70 22.71
CA LYS A 200 12.45 21.63 23.44
C LYS A 200 12.01 22.81 22.57
N ALA A 201 12.94 23.44 21.86
CA ALA A 201 12.62 24.52 20.94
C ALA A 201 11.68 24.07 19.80
N GLU A 202 11.93 22.88 19.22
CA GLU A 202 11.07 22.29 18.19
C GLU A 202 9.63 22.07 18.71
N PHE A 203 9.50 21.50 19.91
CA PHE A 203 8.21 21.23 20.53
C PHE A 203 7.43 22.52 20.85
N GLU A 204 8.09 23.53 21.41
CA GLU A 204 7.49 24.83 21.71
C GLU A 204 7.05 25.55 20.44
N GLN A 205 7.87 25.51 19.38
CA GLN A 205 7.51 26.04 18.07
C GLN A 205 6.28 25.33 17.49
N LYS A 206 6.21 24.00 17.58
CA LYS A 206 5.05 23.24 17.10
C LYS A 206 3.78 23.58 17.89
N LYS A 207 3.88 23.75 19.21
CA LYS A 207 2.74 24.21 20.03
C LYS A 207 2.28 25.61 19.66
N ALA A 208 3.21 26.51 19.32
CA ALA A 208 2.87 27.87 18.92
C ALA A 208 2.22 27.94 17.53
N SER A 209 2.65 27.09 16.59
CA SER A 209 2.17 27.11 15.21
C SER A 209 0.90 26.28 14.96
N ASP A 210 0.57 25.33 15.84
CA ASP A 210 -0.55 24.40 15.67
C ASP A 210 -1.47 24.40 16.93
N PRO A 211 -2.50 25.26 16.96
CA PRO A 211 -3.44 25.33 18.08
C PRO A 211 -4.25 24.05 18.31
N ALA A 212 -4.46 23.23 17.28
CA ALA A 212 -5.16 21.96 17.42
C ALA A 212 -4.27 20.95 18.16
N PHE A 213 -3.00 20.86 17.78
CA PHE A 213 -2.00 20.07 18.51
C PHE A 213 -1.83 20.55 19.96
N ALA A 214 -1.75 21.86 20.18
CA ALA A 214 -1.54 22.40 21.53
C ALA A 214 -2.70 22.11 22.50
N LYS A 215 -3.91 21.90 21.99
CA LYS A 215 -5.12 21.60 22.78
C LYS A 215 -5.41 20.10 22.93
N ASP A 216 -4.66 19.24 22.25
CA ASP A 216 -4.86 17.78 22.29
C ASP A 216 -3.73 17.09 23.08
N PRO A 217 -3.97 16.70 24.35
CA PRO A 217 -2.99 15.99 25.16
C PRO A 217 -2.51 14.69 24.52
N ASN A 218 -3.38 13.98 23.80
CA ASN A 218 -2.99 12.75 23.13
C ASN A 218 -2.03 13.05 21.99
N ALA A 219 -2.29 14.08 21.19
CA ALA A 219 -1.39 14.49 20.11
C ALA A 219 0.00 14.86 20.63
N ILE A 220 0.08 15.55 21.77
CA ILE A 220 1.36 15.89 22.43
C ILE A 220 2.11 14.64 22.87
N LEU A 221 1.44 13.68 23.51
CA LEU A 221 2.09 12.44 23.96
C LEU A 221 2.53 11.57 22.76
N GLN A 222 1.72 11.54 21.69
CA GLN A 222 2.07 10.87 20.43
C GLN A 222 3.30 11.51 19.78
N TYR A 223 3.49 12.82 19.86
CA TYR A 223 4.70 13.50 19.38
C TYR A 223 5.97 12.99 20.10
N PHE A 224 5.97 12.95 21.43
CA PHE A 224 7.12 12.41 22.18
C PHE A 224 7.34 10.93 21.91
N MET A 225 6.27 10.16 21.77
CA MET A 225 6.41 8.76 21.43
C MET A 225 7.05 8.59 20.05
N GLY A 226 6.66 9.39 19.06
CA GLY A 226 7.29 9.41 17.75
C GLY A 226 8.81 9.59 17.85
N LYS A 227 9.27 10.50 18.71
CA LYS A 227 10.70 10.74 18.96
C LYS A 227 11.39 9.55 19.64
N VAL A 228 10.77 8.92 20.63
CA VAL A 228 11.32 7.69 21.25
C VAL A 228 11.45 6.57 20.22
N ARG A 229 10.39 6.34 19.44
CA ARG A 229 10.31 5.25 18.44
C ARG A 229 11.34 5.37 17.34
N GLN A 230 11.67 6.58 16.90
CA GLN A 230 12.74 6.80 15.93
C GLN A 230 14.06 6.15 16.37
N ASN A 231 14.31 6.07 17.68
CA ASN A 231 15.53 5.47 18.22
C ASN A 231 15.42 3.96 18.48
N VAL A 232 14.25 3.47 18.92
CA VAL A 232 14.09 2.07 19.36
C VAL A 232 13.55 1.14 18.28
N GLU A 233 12.90 1.69 17.25
CA GLU A 233 12.22 0.92 16.21
C GLU A 233 12.60 1.44 14.82
N PRO A 234 13.90 1.36 14.45
CA PRO A 234 14.41 1.96 13.21
C PRO A 234 13.77 1.38 11.94
N ASN A 235 13.12 0.21 12.03
CA ASN A 235 12.46 -0.47 10.91
C ASN A 235 10.94 -0.24 10.86
N VAL A 236 10.39 0.63 11.70
CA VAL A 236 8.96 0.97 11.66
C VAL A 236 8.54 1.42 10.26
N ASN A 237 7.39 0.92 9.80
CA ASN A 237 6.82 1.21 8.48
C ASN A 237 7.72 0.85 7.30
N ARG A 238 8.86 0.18 7.51
CA ARG A 238 9.74 -0.25 6.41
C ARG A 238 9.15 -1.49 5.76
N TYR A 239 8.81 -1.38 4.49
CA TYR A 239 8.40 -2.51 3.68
C TYR A 239 9.57 -3.52 3.57
N PRO A 240 9.35 -4.82 3.84
CA PRO A 240 10.45 -5.78 3.90
C PRO A 240 11.05 -6.14 2.54
N VAL A 241 10.31 -5.93 1.44
CA VAL A 241 10.83 -6.20 0.09
C VAL A 241 11.69 -5.03 -0.37
N ALA A 242 12.96 -5.29 -0.60
CA ALA A 242 13.93 -4.31 -1.06
C ALA A 242 14.13 -4.38 -2.59
N ARG A 243 14.59 -3.28 -3.17
CA ARG A 243 14.87 -3.11 -4.60
C ARG A 243 16.38 -2.99 -4.80
N LEU A 244 16.97 -3.95 -5.49
CA LEU A 244 18.36 -3.92 -5.94
C LEU A 244 18.40 -3.26 -7.33
N LEU A 245 19.00 -2.07 -7.45
CA LEU A 245 18.89 -1.21 -8.64
C LEU A 245 19.80 -1.60 -9.81
#